data_AF-A0A3N5FEP1-F1
#
_entry.id   AF-A0A3N5FEP1-F1
#
_cell.length_a   1.000
_cell.length_b   1.000
_cell.length_c   1.000
_cell.angle_alpha   90.00
_cell.angle_beta   90.00
_cell.angle_gamma   90.00
#
_symmetry.space_group_name_H-M   'P 1'
#
loop_
_entity.id
_entity.type
_entity.pdbx_description
1 polymer ?
#
loop_
_entity_poly.entity_id
_entity_poly.type
_entity_poly.pdbx_seq_one_letter_code
_entity_poly.pdbx_strand_id
1 'polypeptide(L)'
;MKTLTDQLAGYAAYHRDRRNIATHLVGVPVIVFAVVVLLSRPTLGTVGGAPVTPALIAALAAGAWYVLLDRALGTLMAIVLAAMLAVAAPLAA
;
A
#
# COMPACT_ATOMS: atom_id res chain seq x y z
N MET A 1 14.03 12.01 -9.10
CA MET A 1 12.64 11.49 -9.22
C MET A 1 11.71 12.65 -9.46
N LYS A 2 10.59 12.46 -10.16
CA LYS A 2 9.49 13.45 -10.17
C LYS A 2 9.01 13.69 -8.73
N THR A 3 8.74 14.94 -8.36
CA THR A 3 8.23 15.26 -7.03
C THR A 3 6.84 14.66 -6.81
N LEU A 4 6.37 14.61 -5.56
CA LEU A 4 4.99 14.22 -5.27
C LEU A 4 3.99 15.06 -6.08
N THR A 5 4.20 16.37 -6.13
CA THR A 5 3.36 17.30 -6.89
C THR A 5 3.36 16.98 -8.39
N ASP A 6 4.52 16.70 -8.98
CA ASP A 6 4.61 16.35 -10.41
C ASP A 6 3.85 15.06 -10.73
N GLN A 7 3.93 14.06 -9.85
CA GLN A 7 3.22 12.79 -10.00
C GLN A 7 1.71 12.98 -9.86
N LEU A 8 1.27 13.74 -8.86
CA LEU A 8 -0.15 14.05 -8.65
C LEU A 8 -0.74 14.90 -9.78
N ALA A 9 0.01 15.87 -10.31
CA ALA A 9 -0.42 16.69 -11.44
C ALA A 9 -0.64 15.84 -12.70
N GLY A 10 0.28 14.91 -12.98
CA GLY A 10 0.12 13.94 -14.07
C GLY A 10 -1.09 13.02 -13.87
N TYR A 11 -1.28 12.51 -12.65
CA TYR A 11 -2.42 11.64 -12.33
C TYR A 11 -3.77 12.35 -12.50
N ALA A 12 -3.88 13.59 -12.00
CA ALA A 12 -5.07 14.42 -12.07
C ALA A 12 -5.39 14.92 -13.50
N ALA A 13 -4.42 14.92 -14.42
CA ALA A 13 -4.67 15.22 -15.82
C ALA A 13 -5.54 14.16 -16.51
N TYR A 14 -5.39 12.89 -16.11
CA TYR A 14 -6.15 11.76 -16.66
C TYR A 14 -7.44 11.48 -15.88
N HIS A 15 -7.44 11.65 -14.56
CA HIS A 15 -8.57 11.32 -13.69
C HIS A 15 -9.40 12.57 -13.37
N ARG A 16 -10.20 13.04 -14.35
CA ARG A 16 -11.07 14.23 -14.18
C ARG A 16 -12.55 13.94 -14.01
N ASP A 17 -13.01 12.77 -14.45
CA ASP A 17 -14.40 12.37 -14.26
C ASP A 17 -14.66 12.08 -12.76
N ARG A 18 -15.67 12.76 -12.19
CA ARG A 18 -16.05 12.61 -10.78
C ARG A 18 -16.49 11.19 -10.42
N ARG A 19 -17.11 10.47 -11.36
CA ARG A 19 -17.51 9.06 -11.18
C ARG A 19 -16.29 8.17 -11.07
N ASN A 20 -15.29 8.41 -11.93
CA ASN A 20 -14.02 7.68 -11.89
C ASN A 20 -13.24 7.96 -10.60
N ILE A 21 -13.23 9.21 -10.14
CA ILE A 21 -12.62 9.59 -8.86
C ILE A 21 -13.33 8.88 -7.70
N ALA A 22 -14.66 8.86 -7.69
CA ALA A 22 -15.45 8.20 -6.65
C ALA A 22 -15.18 6.69 -6.59
N THR A 23 -15.10 6.01 -7.74
CA THR A 23 -14.75 4.59 -7.78
C THR A 23 -13.30 4.35 -7.37
N HIS A 24 -12.36 5.23 -7.72
CA HIS A 24 -10.97 5.12 -7.28
C HIS A 24 -10.82 5.25 -5.76
N LEU A 25 -11.56 6.18 -5.15
CA LEU A 25 -11.48 6.43 -3.70
C LEU A 25 -11.78 5.18 -2.86
N VAL A 26 -12.68 4.32 -3.33
CA VAL A 26 -13.04 3.06 -2.63
C VAL A 26 -12.32 1.86 -3.25
N GLY A 27 -12.29 1.78 -4.58
CA GLY A 27 -11.77 0.65 -5.32
C GLY A 27 -10.27 0.46 -5.14
N VAL A 28 -9.47 1.54 -5.16
CA VAL A 28 -8.01 1.42 -4.96
C VAL A 28 -7.68 0.88 -3.56
N PRO A 29 -8.22 1.42 -2.45
CA PRO A 29 -7.99 0.83 -1.13
C PRO A 29 -8.41 -0.64 -1.02
N VAL A 30 -9.56 -1.01 -1.59
CA VAL A 30 -10.05 -2.41 -1.57
C VAL A 30 -9.12 -3.33 -2.36
N ILE A 31 -8.68 -2.92 -3.54
CA ILE A 31 -7.74 -3.70 -4.36
C ILE A 31 -6.40 -3.86 -3.64
N VAL A 32 -5.85 -2.78 -3.08
CA VAL A 32 -4.58 -2.83 -2.34
C VAL A 32 -4.71 -3.78 -1.15
N PHE A 33 -5.79 -3.68 -0.37
CA PHE A 33 -6.01 -4.58 0.75
C PHE A 33 -6.16 -6.05 0.32
N ALA A 34 -6.90 -6.34 -0.75
CA ALA A 34 -7.03 -7.69 -1.28
C ALA A 34 -5.67 -8.28 -1.72
N VAL A 35 -4.80 -7.47 -2.33
CA VAL A 35 -3.43 -7.86 -2.68
C VAL A 35 -2.60 -8.12 -1.42
N VAL A 36 -2.70 -7.27 -0.40
CA VAL A 36 -2.01 -7.48 0.88
C VAL A 36 -2.45 -8.79 1.53
N VAL A 37 -3.75 -9.10 1.57
CA VAL A 37 -4.28 -10.38 2.07
C VAL A 37 -3.72 -11.55 1.28
N LEU A 38 -3.81 -11.52 -0.06
CA LEU A 38 -3.33 -12.60 -0.92
C LEU A 38 -1.82 -12.86 -0.71
N LEU A 39 -1.02 -11.79 -0.68
CA LEU A 39 0.43 -11.87 -0.49
C LEU A 39 0.84 -12.17 0.95
N SER A 40 -0.10 -12.13 1.91
CA SER A 40 0.17 -12.53 3.29
C SER A 40 0.05 -14.05 3.50
N ARG A 41 -0.52 -14.79 2.53
CA ARG A 41 -0.69 -16.25 2.61
C ARG A 41 0.64 -17.02 2.57
N PRO A 42 1.53 -16.83 1.58
CA PRO A 42 2.79 -17.56 1.55
C PRO A 42 3.73 -17.07 2.65
N THR A 43 4.12 -17.99 3.54
CA THR A 43 5.17 -17.75 4.53
C THR A 43 6.51 -18.19 3.95
N LEU A 44 7.43 -17.24 3.76
CA LEU A 44 8.78 -17.47 3.22
C LEU A 44 9.76 -17.90 4.32
N GLY A 45 9.40 -17.69 5.58
CA GLY A 45 10.20 -18.01 6.76
C GLY A 45 9.67 -17.27 7.98
N THR A 46 10.37 -17.39 9.10
CA THR A 46 10.02 -16.72 10.35
C THR A 46 11.21 -16.00 10.93
N VAL A 47 11.02 -14.78 11.43
CA VAL A 47 12.04 -13.99 12.13
C VAL A 47 11.47 -13.56 13.48
N GLY A 48 12.14 -13.91 14.57
CA GLY A 48 11.67 -13.58 15.93
C GLY A 48 10.28 -14.11 16.27
N GLY A 49 9.87 -15.23 15.65
CA GLY A 49 8.53 -15.81 15.81
C GLY A 49 7.44 -15.19 14.93
N ALA A 50 7.75 -14.14 14.15
CA ALA A 50 6.82 -13.54 13.20
C ALA A 50 7.03 -14.08 11.77
N PRO A 51 5.96 -14.36 11.00
CA PRO A 51 6.08 -14.81 9.62
C PRO A 51 6.59 -13.68 8.72
N VAL A 52 7.52 -14.02 7.83
CA VAL A 52 7.96 -13.15 6.73
C VAL A 52 7.16 -13.55 5.49
N THR A 53 6.38 -12.61 4.98
CA THR A 53 5.51 -12.81 3.81
C THR A 53 5.92 -11.87 2.67
N PRO A 54 5.59 -12.19 1.41
CA PRO A 54 5.73 -11.24 0.30
C PRO A 54 5.01 -9.92 0.55
N ALA A 55 3.87 -9.94 1.26
CA ALA A 55 3.16 -8.72 1.64
C ALA A 55 4.01 -7.80 2.52
N LEU A 56 4.72 -8.35 3.51
CA LEU A 56 5.62 -7.56 4.37
C LEU A 56 6.74 -6.90 3.55
N ILE A 57 7.37 -7.66 2.65
CA ILE A 57 8.46 -7.15 1.81
C ILE A 57 7.95 -6.02 0.90
N ALA A 58 6.80 -6.23 0.24
CA ALA A 58 6.19 -5.23 -0.62
C ALA A 58 5.77 -3.97 0.16
N ALA A 59 5.20 -4.12 1.34
CA ALA A 59 4.79 -3.01 2.20
C ALA A 59 5.99 -2.18 2.67
N LEU A 60 7.10 -2.82 3.05
CA LEU A 60 8.34 -2.13 3.42
C LEU A 60 8.93 -1.37 2.24
N ALA A 61 8.99 -2.00 1.06
CA ALA A 61 9.50 -1.36 -0.15
C ALA A 61 8.64 -0.15 -0.56
N ALA A 62 7.31 -0.32 -0.56
CA ALA A 62 6.38 0.76 -0.87
C ALA A 62 6.43 1.90 0.16
N GLY A 63 6.44 1.57 1.46
CA GLY A 63 6.55 2.55 2.53
C GLY A 63 7.85 3.36 2.45
N ALA A 64 8.99 2.69 2.22
CA ALA A 64 10.27 3.35 2.00
C ALA A 64 10.23 4.29 0.79
N TRP A 65 9.67 3.84 -0.33
CA TRP A 65 9.50 4.67 -1.52
C TRP A 65 8.67 5.93 -1.24
N TYR A 66 7.52 5.80 -0.57
CA TYR A 66 6.69 6.96 -0.26
C TYR A 66 7.36 7.92 0.72
N VAL A 67 8.09 7.43 1.73
CA VAL A 67 8.85 8.30 2.66
C VAL A 67 9.97 9.06 1.95
N LEU A 68 10.65 8.42 0.99
CA LEU A 68 11.64 9.08 0.15
C LEU A 68 11.02 10.12 -0.80
N LEU A 69 9.76 9.93 -1.20
CA LEU A 69 9.02 10.84 -2.06
C LEU A 69 8.50 12.07 -1.30
N ASP A 70 7.88 11.84 -0.14
CA ASP A 70 7.40 12.87 0.79
C ASP A 70 7.31 12.27 2.20
N ARG A 71 7.91 12.92 3.19
CA ARG A 71 8.01 12.34 4.54
C ARG A 71 6.64 12.20 5.22
N ALA A 72 5.78 13.20 5.11
CA ALA A 72 4.49 13.20 5.80
C ALA A 72 3.54 12.16 5.18
N LEU A 73 3.39 12.18 3.86
CA LEU A 73 2.57 11.21 3.13
C LEU A 73 3.15 9.79 3.26
N GLY A 74 4.47 9.66 3.23
CA GLY A 74 5.14 8.38 3.39
C GLY A 74 4.95 7.76 4.76
N THR A 75 5.04 8.55 5.83
CA THR A 75 4.72 8.06 7.18
C THR A 75 3.26 7.62 7.27
N LEU A 76 2.33 8.41 6.73
CA LEU A 76 0.91 8.02 6.67
C LEU A 76 0.73 6.70 5.92
N MET A 77 1.35 6.55 4.75
CA MET A 77 1.24 5.33 3.95
C MET A 77 1.84 4.11 4.65
N ALA A 78 2.97 4.28 5.35
CA ALA A 78 3.56 3.21 6.14
C ALA A 78 2.62 2.74 7.26
N ILE A 79 1.94 3.66 7.95
CA ILE A 79 0.93 3.34 8.96
C ILE A 79 -0.26 2.59 8.35
N VAL A 80 -0.77 3.05 7.20
CA VAL A 80 -1.88 2.40 6.50
C VAL A 80 -1.51 0.97 6.08
N LEU A 81 -0.32 0.79 5.50
CA LEU A 81 0.17 -0.53 5.08
C LEU A 81 0.40 -1.46 6.29
N ALA A 82 0.92 -0.95 7.40
CA ALA A 82 1.07 -1.71 8.63
C ALA A 82 -0.29 -2.16 9.20
N ALA A 83 -1.29 -1.28 9.17
CA ALA A 83 -2.66 -1.62 9.57
C ALA A 83 -3.26 -2.69 8.64
N MET A 84 -3.07 -2.56 7.32
CA MET A 84 -3.52 -3.58 6.36
C MET A 84 -2.86 -4.93 6.61
N LEU A 85 -1.55 -4.99 6.89
CA LEU A 85 -0.86 -6.23 7.24
C LEU A 85 -1.42 -6.86 8.52
N ALA A 86 -1.68 -6.04 9.56
CA ALA A 86 -2.22 -6.53 10.83
C ALA A 86 -3.62 -7.15 10.65
N VAL A 87 -4.47 -6.53 9.82
CA VAL A 87 -5.81 -7.06 9.52
C VAL A 87 -5.74 -8.23 8.55
N ALA A 88 -4.78 -8.25 7.62
CA ALA A 88 -4.59 -9.34 6.67
C ALA A 88 -4.12 -10.64 7.33
N ALA A 89 -3.30 -10.56 8.39
CA ALA A 89 -2.76 -11.72 9.07
C ALA A 89 -3.83 -12.77 9.50
N PRO A 90 -4.92 -12.42 10.19
CA PRO A 90 -5.98 -13.38 10.52
C PRO A 90 -6.82 -13.83 9.30
N LEU A 91 -6.79 -13.09 8.19
CA LEU A 91 -7.54 -13.42 6.96
C LEU A 91 -6.74 -14.27 5.97
N ALA A 92 -5.43 -14.41 6.20
CA ALA A 92 -4.49 -15.10 5.31
C ALA A 92 -4.49 -16.63 5.50
N ALA A 93 -5.50 -17.19 6.18
CA ALA A 93 -5.71 -18.63 6.31
C ALA A 93 -6.02 -19.31 4.96
#